data_AF-A0A6L6Q1P8-F1
#
_entry.id   AF-A0A6L6Q1P8-F1
#
_cell.length_a   1.000
_cell.length_b   1.000
_cell.length_c   1.000
_cell.angle_alpha   90.00
_cell.angle_beta   90.00
_cell.angle_gamma   90.00
#
_symmetry.space_group_name_H-M   'P 1'
#
loop_
_entity.id
_entity.type
_entity.pdbx_description
1 polymer ?
#
loop_
_entity_poly.entity_id
_entity_poly.type
_entity_poly.pdbx_seq_one_letter_code
_entity_poly.pdbx_strand_id
1 'polypeptide(L)'
;MTNSRQWILAAFAVIGAFFVVGIVADIATGALGYWHVLGSGFFAAMATVVSAFIAAPKRKFMFASFAFVIGVAVAWYFLEPSWYPENYGAKAYQPTHLPIVVTCLGGVLGLIFAAIPWLRSRRKS
;
A
#
# COMPACT_ATOMS: atom_id res chain seq x y z
N MET A 1 -18.16 -11.64 21.23
CA MET A 1 -17.17 -10.54 21.18
C MET A 1 -17.75 -9.41 20.32
N THR A 2 -17.85 -8.20 20.85
CA THR A 2 -18.51 -7.06 20.19
C THR A 2 -17.72 -6.63 18.95
N ASN A 3 -18.44 -6.37 17.84
CA ASN A 3 -17.85 -6.05 16.53
C ASN A 3 -16.78 -4.93 16.59
N SER A 4 -16.92 -3.97 17.51
CA SER A 4 -16.03 -2.81 17.66
C SER A 4 -14.57 -3.18 17.98
N ARG A 5 -14.32 -4.21 18.82
CA ARG A 5 -12.94 -4.62 19.17
C ARG A 5 -12.19 -5.16 17.95
N GLN A 6 -12.88 -5.90 17.08
CA GLN A 6 -12.27 -6.46 15.87
C GLN A 6 -11.91 -5.37 14.86
N TRP A 7 -12.75 -4.34 14.73
CA TRP A 7 -12.44 -3.18 13.88
C TRP A 7 -11.24 -2.38 14.37
N ILE A 8 -11.11 -2.18 15.69
CA ILE A 8 -9.94 -1.52 16.28
C ILE A 8 -8.67 -2.32 15.98
N LEU A 9 -8.70 -3.64 16.20
CA LEU A 9 -7.56 -4.52 15.89
C LEU A 9 -7.22 -4.51 14.40
N ALA A 10 -8.21 -4.45 13.52
CA ALA A 10 -8.00 -4.35 12.09
C ALA A 10 -7.29 -3.05 11.69
N ALA A 11 -7.68 -1.92 12.27
CA ALA A 11 -7.00 -0.65 12.03
C ALA A 11 -5.53 -0.71 12.47
N PHE A 12 -5.25 -1.22 13.68
CA PHE A 12 -3.88 -1.39 14.16
C PHE A 12 -3.07 -2.37 13.31
N ALA A 13 -3.68 -3.45 12.83
CA ALA A 13 -3.02 -4.40 11.95
C ALA A 13 -2.64 -3.76 10.61
N VAL A 14 -3.52 -2.94 10.02
CA VAL A 14 -3.24 -2.23 8.76
C VAL A 14 -2.10 -1.22 8.93
N ILE A 15 -2.16 -0.42 10.00
CA ILE A 15 -1.11 0.57 10.32
C ILE A 15 0.21 -0.14 10.61
N GLY A 16 0.20 -1.21 11.42
CA GLY A 16 1.39 -2.00 11.71
C GLY A 16 1.99 -2.62 10.46
N ALA A 17 1.17 -3.20 9.59
CA ALA A 17 1.62 -3.77 8.33
C ALA A 17 2.24 -2.72 7.40
N PHE A 18 1.66 -1.52 7.34
CA PHE A 18 2.23 -0.39 6.57
C PHE A 18 3.66 -0.09 7.00
N PHE A 19 3.89 0.12 8.30
CA PHE A 19 5.21 0.48 8.81
C PHE A 19 6.21 -0.66 8.70
N VAL A 20 5.83 -1.87 9.12
CA VAL A 20 6.72 -3.04 9.09
C VAL A 20 7.14 -3.34 7.66
N VAL A 21 6.19 -3.43 6.72
CA VAL A 21 6.50 -3.74 5.33
C VAL A 21 7.20 -2.57 4.65
N GLY A 22 6.80 -1.33 4.93
CA GLY A 22 7.47 -0.14 4.39
C GLY A 22 8.95 -0.09 4.75
N ILE A 23 9.29 -0.29 6.02
CA ILE A 23 10.69 -0.28 6.50
C ILE A 23 11.47 -1.46 5.91
N VAL A 24 10.90 -2.68 5.94
CA VAL A 24 11.59 -3.86 5.40
C VAL A 24 11.82 -3.74 3.90
N ALA A 25 10.83 -3.23 3.16
CA ALA A 25 10.94 -3.01 1.73
C ALA A 25 11.94 -1.90 1.39
N ASP A 26 11.99 -0.83 2.18
CA ASP A 26 12.99 0.23 2.04
C ASP A 26 14.42 -0.31 2.18
N ILE A 27 14.68 -1.07 3.25
CA ILE A 27 15.97 -1.72 3.48
C ILE A 27 16.30 -2.70 2.35
N ALA A 28 15.35 -3.54 1.94
CA ALA A 28 15.57 -4.54 0.90
C ALA A 28 15.86 -3.91 -0.46
N THR A 29 15.12 -2.86 -0.84
CA THR A 29 15.29 -2.18 -2.12
C THR A 29 16.56 -1.33 -2.14
N GLY A 30 16.90 -0.70 -1.01
CA GLY A 30 18.19 -0.05 -0.81
C GLY A 30 19.37 -1.03 -0.93
N ALA A 31 19.28 -2.22 -0.33
CA ALA A 31 20.32 -3.25 -0.41
C ALA A 31 20.52 -3.81 -1.83
N LEU A 32 19.48 -3.81 -2.65
CA LEU A 32 19.53 -4.27 -4.04
C LEU A 32 19.94 -3.16 -5.03
N GLY A 33 20.18 -1.94 -4.55
CA GLY A 33 20.51 -0.79 -5.41
C GLY A 33 19.34 -0.27 -6.26
N TYR A 34 18.12 -0.72 -5.98
CA TYR A 34 16.91 -0.15 -6.56
C TYR A 34 16.54 1.14 -5.85
N TRP A 35 15.71 1.96 -6.49
CA TRP A 35 15.27 3.22 -5.92
C TRP A 35 14.30 2.96 -4.77
N HIS A 36 14.82 3.11 -3.55
CA HIS A 36 14.18 2.71 -2.30
C HIS A 36 12.80 3.34 -2.07
N VAL A 37 12.62 4.60 -2.50
CA VAL A 37 11.34 5.34 -2.44
C VAL A 37 10.22 4.65 -3.25
N LEU A 38 10.55 4.10 -4.43
CA LEU A 38 9.58 3.38 -5.27
C LEU A 38 9.23 2.02 -4.69
N GLY A 39 10.25 1.31 -4.20
CA GLY A 39 10.10 -0.04 -3.65
C GLY A 39 9.27 -0.04 -2.36
N SER A 40 9.63 0.81 -1.40
CA SER A 40 8.92 0.90 -0.13
C SER A 40 7.45 1.28 -0.30
N GLY A 41 7.14 2.26 -1.16
CA GLY A 41 5.78 2.68 -1.47
C GLY A 41 4.93 1.55 -2.09
N PHE A 42 5.47 0.82 -3.08
CA PHE A 42 4.78 -0.31 -3.71
C PHE A 42 4.37 -1.38 -2.70
N PHE A 43 5.34 -1.85 -1.91
CA PHE A 43 5.13 -2.95 -0.97
C PHE A 43 4.27 -2.53 0.22
N ALA A 44 4.42 -1.29 0.72
CA ALA A 44 3.59 -0.76 1.78
C ALA A 44 2.11 -0.61 1.35
N ALA A 45 1.86 -0.13 0.12
CA ALA A 45 0.51 -0.05 -0.44
C ALA A 45 -0.12 -1.44 -0.66
N MET A 46 0.66 -2.41 -1.16
CA MET A 46 0.17 -3.77 -1.31
C MET A 46 -0.17 -4.41 0.05
N ALA A 47 0.73 -4.27 1.04
CA ALA A 47 0.55 -4.85 2.37
C ALA A 47 -0.64 -4.25 3.11
N THR A 48 -0.85 -2.93 3.04
CA THR A 48 -2.01 -2.27 3.67
C THR A 48 -3.33 -2.77 3.11
N VAL A 49 -3.46 -2.88 1.79
CA VAL A 49 -4.68 -3.37 1.14
C VAL A 49 -4.96 -4.84 1.49
N VAL A 50 -3.94 -5.70 1.43
CA VAL A 50 -4.08 -7.12 1.78
C VAL A 50 -4.42 -7.28 3.28
N SER A 51 -3.77 -6.52 4.15
CA SER A 51 -4.00 -6.57 5.59
C SER A 51 -5.40 -6.06 5.93
N ALA A 52 -5.88 -5.02 5.25
CA ALA A 52 -7.25 -4.53 5.39
C ALA A 52 -8.27 -5.60 5.00
N PHE A 53 -8.02 -6.34 3.91
CA PHE A 53 -8.88 -7.44 3.51
C PHE A 53 -8.90 -8.59 4.53
N ILE A 54 -7.73 -9.00 5.03
CA ILE A 54 -7.59 -10.13 5.97
C ILE A 54 -8.20 -9.79 7.34
N ALA A 55 -7.89 -8.60 7.86
CA ALA A 55 -8.25 -8.20 9.21
C ALA A 55 -9.73 -7.75 9.35
N ALA A 56 -10.39 -7.40 8.24
CA ALA A 56 -11.79 -7.00 8.28
C ALA A 56 -12.72 -8.15 8.72
N PRO A 57 -13.56 -7.96 9.75
CA PRO A 57 -14.47 -9.01 10.22
C PRO A 57 -15.68 -9.20 9.29
N LYS A 58 -16.14 -8.14 8.62
CA LYS A 58 -17.25 -8.15 7.63
C LYS A 58 -16.97 -7.13 6.52
N ARG A 59 -17.61 -7.29 5.36
CA ARG A 59 -17.45 -6.40 4.18
C ARG A 59 -15.98 -6.21 3.77
N LYS A 60 -15.19 -7.30 3.81
CA LYS A 60 -13.73 -7.33 3.62
C LYS A 60 -13.25 -6.55 2.39
N PHE A 61 -13.92 -6.78 1.25
CA PHE A 61 -13.57 -6.13 -0.01
C PHE A 61 -13.84 -4.61 -0.02
N MET A 62 -14.95 -4.17 0.58
CA MET A 62 -15.21 -2.72 0.72
C MET A 62 -14.15 -2.06 1.60
N PHE A 63 -13.79 -2.68 2.73
CA PHE A 63 -12.79 -2.11 3.62
C PHE A 63 -11.40 -2.02 2.97
N ALA A 64 -11.00 -3.05 2.21
CA ALA A 64 -9.78 -3.03 1.41
C ALA A 64 -9.80 -1.93 0.33
N SER A 65 -10.95 -1.74 -0.33
CA SER A 65 -11.12 -0.67 -1.34
C SER A 65 -11.02 0.72 -0.71
N PHE A 66 -11.62 0.93 0.47
CA PHE A 66 -11.48 2.19 1.21
C PHE A 66 -10.03 2.44 1.65
N ALA A 67 -9.35 1.41 2.15
CA ALA A 67 -7.94 1.50 2.53
C ALA A 67 -7.06 1.88 1.32
N PHE A 68 -7.36 1.32 0.13
CA PHE A 68 -6.68 1.71 -1.10
C PHE A 68 -6.90 3.18 -1.45
N VAL A 69 -8.15 3.65 -1.46
CA VAL A 69 -8.47 5.07 -1.80
C VAL A 69 -7.82 6.04 -0.82
N ILE A 70 -7.89 5.75 0.48
CA ILE A 70 -7.23 6.57 1.51
C ILE A 70 -5.71 6.51 1.33
N GLY A 71 -5.14 5.34 1.07
CA GLY A 71 -3.71 5.17 0.82
C GLY A 71 -3.23 5.97 -0.39
N VAL A 72 -3.99 5.97 -1.48
CA VAL A 72 -3.70 6.79 -2.68
C VAL A 72 -3.77 8.28 -2.37
N ALA A 73 -4.79 8.73 -1.62
CA ALA A 73 -4.91 10.14 -1.24
C ALA A 73 -3.74 10.60 -0.34
N VAL A 74 -3.32 9.76 0.61
CA VAL A 74 -2.17 10.04 1.48
C VAL A 74 -0.87 10.02 0.68
N ALA A 75 -0.69 9.04 -0.21
CA ALA A 75 0.46 8.96 -1.09
C ALA A 75 0.55 10.19 -2.02
N TRP A 76 -0.59 10.64 -2.55
CA TRP A 76 -0.67 11.86 -3.34
C TRP A 76 -0.16 13.07 -2.54
N TYR A 77 -0.61 13.23 -1.29
CA TYR A 77 -0.19 14.32 -0.43
C TYR A 77 1.30 14.28 -0.04
N PHE A 78 1.86 13.09 0.18
CA PHE A 78 3.26 12.93 0.64
C PHE A 78 4.30 12.90 -0.49
N LEU A 79 3.94 12.44 -1.69
CA LEU A 79 4.90 12.24 -2.79
C LEU A 79 4.91 13.37 -3.84
N GLU A 80 4.12 14.41 -3.62
CA GLU A 80 4.02 15.60 -4.46
C GLU A 80 4.74 16.76 -3.72
N PRO A 81 6.09 16.77 -3.67
CA PRO A 81 6.96 16.75 -4.86
C PRO A 81 8.16 15.79 -4.74
N SER A 82 8.14 14.68 -5.49
CA SER A 82 9.29 13.78 -5.62
C SER A 82 10.17 14.22 -6.79
N TRP A 83 11.39 14.67 -6.46
CA TRP A 83 12.38 15.16 -7.43
C TRP A 83 13.32 14.02 -7.86
N TYR A 84 13.49 13.82 -9.16
CA TYR A 84 14.49 12.90 -9.71
C TYR A 84 15.64 13.67 -10.37
N PRO A 85 16.93 13.30 -10.21
CA PRO A 85 17.54 12.41 -9.21
C PRO A 85 18.24 13.19 -8.06
N GLU A 86 18.16 12.68 -6.83
CA GLU A 86 18.77 13.27 -5.62
C GLU A 86 20.32 13.35 -5.67
N ASN A 87 20.99 12.67 -6.61
CA ASN A 87 22.46 12.50 -6.62
C ASN A 87 23.22 13.10 -7.82
N TYR A 88 22.59 13.84 -8.72
CA TYR A 88 23.32 14.57 -9.77
C TYR A 88 22.80 16.00 -9.89
N GLY A 89 23.50 16.92 -9.23
CA GLY A 89 23.15 18.34 -9.06
C GLY A 89 23.01 19.20 -10.32
N ALA A 90 22.85 18.62 -11.51
CA ALA A 90 22.73 19.35 -12.78
C ALA A 90 21.55 18.92 -13.68
N LYS A 91 20.77 17.88 -13.35
CA LYS A 91 19.60 17.43 -14.15
C LYS A 91 18.31 17.18 -13.33
N ALA A 92 18.18 17.83 -12.17
CA ALA A 92 17.17 17.53 -11.16
C ALA A 92 15.82 18.27 -11.31
N TYR A 93 15.26 18.40 -12.52
CA TYR A 93 14.03 19.18 -12.74
C TYR A 93 13.02 18.48 -13.68
N GLN A 94 12.74 17.20 -13.47
CA GLN A 94 11.51 16.61 -13.99
C GLN A 94 10.62 16.17 -12.83
N PRO A 95 9.46 16.82 -12.60
CA PRO A 95 8.45 16.31 -11.69
C PRO A 95 8.02 14.94 -12.20
N THR A 96 8.41 13.91 -11.47
CA THR A 96 8.28 12.55 -11.94
C THR A 96 7.22 11.87 -11.10
N HIS A 97 6.01 11.70 -11.63
CA HIS A 97 4.90 11.02 -10.93
C HIS A 97 5.10 9.50 -10.79
N LEU A 98 6.29 8.97 -11.11
CA LEU A 98 6.60 7.53 -11.05
C LEU A 98 6.36 6.93 -9.65
N PRO A 99 6.73 7.58 -8.53
CA PRO A 99 6.49 7.03 -7.20
C PRO A 99 5.00 6.84 -6.88
N ILE A 100 4.15 7.76 -7.30
CA ILE A 100 2.69 7.66 -7.15
C ILE A 100 2.15 6.53 -8.02
N VAL A 101 2.57 6.45 -9.29
CA VAL A 101 2.13 5.40 -10.22
C VAL A 101 2.48 4.01 -9.69
N VAL A 102 3.70 3.82 -9.21
CA VAL A 102 4.17 2.54 -8.66
C VAL A 102 3.42 2.20 -7.36
N THR A 103 3.19 3.16 -6.47
CA THR A 103 2.39 2.95 -5.24
C THR A 103 0.94 2.54 -5.59
N CYS A 104 0.33 3.20 -6.58
CA CYS A 104 -0.99 2.82 -7.09
C CYS A 104 -1.00 1.41 -7.68
N LEU A 105 0.01 1.04 -8.48
CA LEU A 105 0.13 -0.32 -9.03
C LEU A 105 0.22 -1.38 -7.93
N GLY A 106 0.99 -1.12 -6.87
CA GLY A 106 1.08 -2.02 -5.71
C GLY A 106 -0.25 -2.20 -4.99
N GLY A 107 -1.00 -1.11 -4.78
CA GLY A 107 -2.32 -1.18 -4.18
C GLY A 107 -3.37 -1.87 -5.08
N VAL A 108 -3.33 -1.66 -6.40
CA VAL A 108 -4.20 -2.36 -7.37
C VAL A 108 -3.91 -3.86 -7.36
N LEU A 109 -2.64 -4.26 -7.36
CA LEU A 109 -2.26 -5.67 -7.24
C LEU A 109 -2.75 -6.26 -5.91
N GLY A 110 -2.62 -5.52 -4.81
CA GLY A 110 -3.19 -5.89 -3.51
C GLY A 110 -4.71 -6.13 -3.58
N LEU A 111 -5.45 -5.27 -4.29
CA LEU A 111 -6.89 -5.44 -4.50
C LEU A 111 -7.22 -6.68 -5.34
N ILE A 112 -6.43 -6.97 -6.38
CA ILE A 112 -6.59 -8.19 -7.18
C ILE A 112 -6.37 -9.43 -6.31
N PHE A 113 -5.32 -9.45 -5.49
CA PHE A 113 -5.07 -10.53 -4.54
C PHE A 113 -6.20 -10.69 -3.52
N ALA A 114 -6.79 -9.59 -3.06
CA ALA A 114 -7.97 -9.61 -2.18
C ALA A 114 -9.26 -10.07 -2.91
N ALA A 115 -9.41 -9.75 -4.19
CA ALA A 115 -10.58 -10.10 -5.00
C ALA A 115 -10.69 -11.61 -5.27
N ILE A 116 -9.56 -12.29 -5.51
CA ILE A 116 -9.51 -13.73 -5.82
C ILE A 116 -10.23 -14.60 -4.75
N PRO A 117 -9.88 -14.54 -3.45
CA PRO A 117 -10.57 -15.31 -2.41
C PRO A 117 -12.00 -14.82 -2.18
N TRP A 118 -12.28 -13.53 -2.37
CA TRP A 118 -13.63 -12.98 -2.24
C TRP A 118 -14.59 -13.54 -3.30
N LEU A 119 -14.17 -13.56 -4.57
CA LEU A 119 -14.93 -14.13 -5.69
C LEU A 119 -15.16 -15.63 -5.49
N ARG A 120 -14.14 -16.36 -4.99
CA ARG A 120 -14.30 -17.79 -4.63
C ARG A 120 -15.33 -18.02 -3.54
N SER A 121 -15.40 -17.14 -2.53
CA SER A 121 -16.40 -17.23 -1.46
C SER A 121 -17.82 -16.95 -1.94
N ARG A 122 -18.00 -16.10 -2.96
CA ARG A 122 -19.31 -15.80 -3.57
C ARG A 122 -19.82 -16.95 -4.45
N ARG A 123 -18.92 -17.74 -5.06
CA ARG A 123 -19.26 -18.83 -5.98
C ARG A 123 -19.66 -20.14 -5.29
N LYS A 124 -19.42 -20.26 -3.98
CA LYS A 124 -19.78 -21.42 -3.15
C LYS A 124 -21.10 -21.25 -2.38
N SER A 125 -21.74 -20.09 -2.51
CA SER A 125 -23.07 -19.79 -1.94
C SER A 125 -24.12 -19.82 -3.04
#